data_AF-A0A9X9Q9P8-F1
#
_entry.id   AF-A0A9X9Q9P8-F1
#
_cell.length_a   1.000
_cell.length_b   1.000
_cell.length_c   1.000
_cell.angle_alpha   90.00
_cell.angle_beta   90.00
_cell.angle_gamma   90.00
#
_symmetry.space_group_name_H-M   'P 1'
#
loop_
_entity.id
_entity.type
_entity.pdbx_description
1 polymer ?
#
loop_
_entity_poly.entity_id
_entity_poly.type
_entity_poly.pdbx_seq_one_letter_code
_entity_poly.pdbx_strand_id
1 'polypeptide(L)'
;MQVQTVTKFKTVTNVVGYLKGLTSPDRYIIVGSHHQSAYGSYGQEWASSTAVITAFIRALMLKVKKGWRPDRTIVFCSWGGTAFGNIGSYEWG
;
A
#
# COMPACT_ATOMS: atom_id res chain seq x y z
N MET A 1 15.39 0.76 35.82
CA MET A 1 14.39 0.80 34.73
C MET A 1 13.89 -0.62 34.50
N GLN A 2 12.60 -0.90 34.68
CA GLN A 2 12.01 -2.20 34.34
C GLN A 2 11.22 -2.07 33.03
N VAL A 3 11.44 -3.00 32.09
CA VAL A 3 10.70 -3.08 30.83
C VAL A 3 9.76 -4.29 30.92
N GLN A 4 8.46 -4.07 30.68
CA GLN A 4 7.40 -5.08 30.85
C GLN A 4 6.62 -5.29 29.54
N THR A 5 7.29 -5.24 28.38
CA THR A 5 6.64 -5.48 27.08
C THR A 5 6.25 -6.95 26.92
N VAL A 6 5.08 -7.18 26.30
CA VAL A 6 4.55 -8.53 26.04
C VAL A 6 4.20 -8.71 24.57
N THR A 7 4.57 -9.86 24.01
CA THR A 7 4.25 -10.22 22.62
C THR A 7 2.77 -10.54 22.49
N LYS A 8 2.13 -10.05 21.43
CA LYS A 8 0.73 -10.33 21.12
C LYS A 8 0.53 -10.58 19.64
N PHE A 9 -0.29 -11.56 19.32
CA PHE A 9 -0.80 -11.73 17.97
C PHE A 9 -1.81 -10.63 17.66
N LYS A 10 -1.67 -10.04 16.46
CA LYS A 10 -2.59 -9.04 15.93
C LYS A 10 -2.77 -9.27 14.45
N THR A 11 -3.97 -9.01 13.96
CA THR A 11 -4.25 -9.01 12.52
C THR A 11 -3.55 -7.83 11.85
N VAL A 12 -2.83 -8.12 10.78
CA VAL A 12 -2.28 -7.13 9.85
C VAL A 12 -3.11 -7.20 8.57
N THR A 13 -3.55 -6.06 8.06
CA THR A 13 -4.36 -5.98 6.84
C THR A 13 -3.57 -5.29 5.75
N ASN A 14 -3.63 -5.84 4.53
CA ASN A 14 -3.17 -5.18 3.32
C ASN A 14 -4.38 -4.82 2.45
N VAL A 15 -4.35 -3.66 1.79
CA VAL A 15 -5.35 -3.32 0.76
C VAL A 15 -4.66 -3.36 -0.59
N VAL A 16 -5.11 -4.24 -1.48
CA VAL A 16 -4.52 -4.44 -2.80
C VAL A 16 -5.59 -4.23 -3.87
N GLY A 17 -5.32 -3.34 -4.81
CA GLY A 17 -6.15 -3.11 -5.99
C GLY A 17 -5.28 -3.07 -7.24
N TYR A 18 -5.85 -3.36 -8.42
CA TYR A 18 -5.06 -3.37 -9.65
C TYR A 18 -5.80 -2.73 -10.83
N LEU A 19 -5.03 -2.16 -11.74
CA LEU A 19 -5.46 -1.70 -13.05
C LEU A 19 -4.81 -2.59 -14.10
N LYS A 20 -5.62 -3.47 -14.71
CA LYS A 20 -5.15 -4.47 -15.68
C LYS A 20 -4.55 -3.81 -16.93
N GLY A 21 -3.37 -4.28 -17.32
CA GLY A 21 -2.70 -3.86 -18.55
C GLY A 21 -3.42 -4.35 -19.82
N LEU A 22 -3.24 -3.62 -20.93
CA LEU A 22 -3.80 -3.99 -22.22
C LEU A 22 -2.90 -4.98 -22.98
N THR A 23 -1.61 -4.66 -23.08
CA THR A 23 -0.66 -5.38 -23.96
C THR A 23 0.08 -6.50 -23.23
N SER A 24 0.44 -6.26 -21.96
CA SER A 24 1.20 -7.23 -21.13
C SER A 24 0.57 -7.34 -19.74
N PRO A 25 -0.63 -7.95 -19.63
CA PRO A 25 -1.38 -8.02 -18.38
C PRO A 25 -0.71 -8.85 -17.28
N ASP A 26 0.25 -9.70 -17.64
CA ASP A 26 1.09 -10.56 -16.80
C ASP A 26 2.35 -9.87 -16.27
N ARG A 27 2.65 -8.65 -16.73
CA ARG A 27 3.76 -7.84 -16.24
C ARG A 27 3.24 -6.80 -15.26
N TYR A 28 3.85 -6.75 -14.08
CA TYR A 28 3.36 -5.93 -12.97
C TYR A 28 4.27 -4.74 -12.68
N ILE A 29 3.66 -3.58 -12.46
CA ILE A 29 4.28 -2.43 -11.80
C ILE A 29 3.60 -2.32 -10.44
N ILE A 30 4.34 -2.59 -9.37
CA ILE A 30 3.80 -2.54 -8.01
C ILE A 30 4.16 -1.19 -7.39
N VAL A 31 3.15 -0.47 -6.92
CA VAL A 31 3.30 0.81 -6.23
C VAL A 31 2.58 0.71 -4.90
N GLY A 32 3.27 0.95 -3.78
CA GLY A 32 2.64 0.85 -2.48
C GLY A 32 3.26 1.71 -1.39
N SER A 33 2.46 1.97 -0.36
CA SER A 33 2.83 2.71 0.84
C SER A 33 2.32 1.98 2.08
N HIS A 34 2.87 2.32 3.24
CA HIS A 34 2.32 1.85 4.50
C HIS A 34 1.21 2.79 4.99
N HIS A 35 0.19 2.26 5.67
CA HIS A 35 -0.96 3.05 6.15
C HIS A 35 -1.12 3.10 7.67
N GLN A 36 -0.19 2.51 8.43
CA GLN A 36 -0.31 2.44 9.88
C GLN A 36 1.01 2.81 10.57
N SER A 37 0.91 3.66 11.59
CA SER A 37 1.98 3.90 12.58
C SER A 37 1.88 2.89 13.73
N ALA A 38 3.03 2.49 14.30
CA ALA A 38 3.09 1.63 15.49
C ALA A 38 2.39 2.24 16.72
N TYR A 39 2.25 3.57 16.78
CA TYR A 39 1.84 4.29 17.99
C TYR A 39 0.70 5.30 17.72
N GLY A 40 -0.50 4.79 17.42
CA GLY A 40 -1.73 5.60 17.39
C GLY A 40 -1.63 6.92 16.60
N SER A 41 -2.50 7.87 16.95
CA SER A 41 -2.71 9.15 16.24
C SER A 41 -1.50 10.11 16.20
N TYR A 42 -0.35 9.73 16.76
CA TYR A 42 0.81 10.62 16.94
C TYR A 42 1.88 10.48 15.84
N GLY A 43 1.76 9.50 14.93
CA GLY A 43 2.68 9.35 13.80
C GLY A 43 1.95 9.56 12.49
N GLN A 44 2.03 10.77 11.92
CA GLN A 44 1.49 11.10 10.59
C GLN A 44 2.47 10.76 9.44
N GLU A 45 3.60 10.10 9.75
CA GLU A 45 4.65 9.79 8.78
C GLU A 45 4.10 8.97 7.59
N TRP A 46 3.17 8.05 7.85
CA TRP A 46 2.50 7.25 6.82
C TRP A 46 1.53 8.05 5.95
N ALA A 47 0.91 9.10 6.49
CA ALA A 47 -0.16 9.84 5.85
C ALA A 47 0.31 10.54 4.57
N SER A 48 1.55 11.04 4.57
CA SER A 48 2.16 11.68 3.40
C SER A 48 2.25 10.73 2.20
N SER A 49 2.80 9.53 2.40
CA SER A 49 2.96 8.53 1.34
C SER A 49 1.62 7.97 0.84
N THR A 50 0.69 7.72 1.75
CA THR A 50 -0.66 7.26 1.41
C THR A 50 -1.45 8.34 0.66
N ALA A 51 -1.28 9.62 1.01
CA ALA A 51 -1.88 10.74 0.29
C ALA A 51 -1.35 10.85 -1.14
N VAL A 52 -0.03 10.68 -1.35
CA VAL A 52 0.58 10.68 -2.68
C VAL A 52 0.02 9.55 -3.56
N ILE A 53 -0.05 8.32 -3.05
CA ILE A 53 -0.61 7.20 -3.82
C ILE A 53 -2.09 7.43 -4.11
N THR A 54 -2.85 7.93 -3.15
CA THR A 54 -4.27 8.25 -3.35
C THR A 54 -4.46 9.33 -4.42
N ALA A 55 -3.66 10.40 -4.39
CA ALA A 55 -3.67 11.45 -5.40
C ALA A 55 -3.28 10.92 -6.78
N PHE A 56 -2.26 10.05 -6.84
CA PHE A 56 -1.83 9.40 -8.07
C PHE A 56 -2.94 8.53 -8.67
N ILE A 57 -3.59 7.66 -7.86
CA ILE A 57 -4.72 6.85 -8.30
C ILE A 57 -5.85 7.75 -8.82
N ARG A 58 -6.21 8.81 -8.09
CA ARG A 58 -7.26 9.76 -8.52
C ARG A 58 -6.95 10.38 -9.88
N ALA A 59 -5.73 10.85 -10.08
CA ALA A 59 -5.31 11.47 -11.35
C ALA A 59 -5.29 10.45 -12.50
N LEU A 60 -4.78 9.24 -12.24
CA LEU A 60 -4.72 8.16 -13.22
C LEU A 60 -6.13 7.73 -13.67
N MET A 61 -7.05 7.59 -12.73
CA MET A 61 -8.42 7.17 -13.01
C MET A 61 -9.18 8.15 -13.90
N LEU A 62 -8.82 9.45 -13.92
CA LEU A 62 -9.39 10.41 -14.86
C LEU A 62 -9.04 10.06 -16.32
N LYS A 63 -7.82 9.56 -16.56
CA LYS A 63 -7.42 9.08 -17.90
C LYS A 63 -8.08 7.75 -18.23
N VAL A 64 -8.16 6.84 -17.26
CA VAL A 64 -8.81 5.53 -17.45
C VAL A 64 -10.27 5.68 -17.83
N LYS A 65 -11.00 6.59 -17.18
CA LYS A 65 -12.40 6.90 -17.54
C LYS A 65 -12.56 7.47 -18.95
N LYS A 66 -11.50 8.01 -19.56
CA LYS A 66 -11.47 8.48 -20.95
C LYS A 66 -11.00 7.41 -21.94
N GLY A 67 -10.88 6.16 -21.50
CA GLY A 67 -10.53 5.01 -22.36
C GLY A 67 -9.04 4.66 -22.39
N TRP A 68 -8.18 5.42 -21.70
CA TRP A 68 -6.76 5.04 -21.60
C TRP A 68 -6.58 3.80 -20.73
N ARG A 69 -5.67 2.91 -21.14
CA ARG A 69 -5.22 1.77 -20.33
C ARG A 69 -3.69 1.71 -20.34
N PRO A 70 -3.06 1.27 -19.24
CA PRO A 70 -1.62 1.04 -19.22
C PRO A 70 -1.26 -0.20 -20.04
N ASP A 71 -0.02 -0.28 -20.53
CA ASP A 71 0.48 -1.48 -21.20
C ASP A 71 0.63 -2.65 -20.24
N ARG A 72 1.14 -2.37 -19.04
CA ARG A 72 1.39 -3.33 -17.94
C ARG A 72 0.35 -3.18 -16.84
N THR A 73 0.10 -4.26 -16.11
CA THR A 73 -0.79 -4.21 -14.94
C THR A 73 -0.14 -3.40 -13.83
N ILE A 74 -0.84 -2.39 -13.32
CA ILE A 74 -0.39 -1.62 -12.16
C ILE A 74 -1.11 -2.17 -10.93
N VAL A 75 -0.35 -2.54 -9.90
CA VAL A 75 -0.86 -3.05 -8.63
C VAL A 75 -0.59 -2.02 -7.55
N PHE A 76 -1.66 -1.52 -6.93
CA PHE A 76 -1.63 -0.56 -5.85
C PHE A 76 -1.76 -1.29 -4.52
N CYS A 77 -0.82 -1.03 -3.62
CA CYS A 77 -0.75 -1.72 -2.35
C CYS A 77 -0.68 -0.75 -1.17
N SER A 78 -1.52 -0.99 -0.18
CA SER A 78 -1.48 -0.31 1.11
C SER A 78 -1.10 -1.33 2.17
N TRP A 79 0.14 -1.24 2.67
CA TRP A 79 0.76 -2.24 3.53
C TRP A 79 0.50 -1.97 5.01
N GLY A 80 0.08 -3.02 5.73
CA GLY A 80 -0.02 -3.01 7.19
C GLY A 80 1.28 -3.50 7.85
N GLY A 81 1.45 -3.23 9.14
CA GLY A 81 2.54 -3.82 9.94
C GLY A 81 3.96 -3.33 9.62
N THR A 82 4.12 -2.26 8.84
CA THR A 82 5.43 -1.71 8.44
C THR A 82 6.32 -1.35 9.61
N ALA A 83 5.77 -0.70 10.63
CA ALA A 83 6.53 -0.30 11.82
C ALA A 83 7.03 -1.49 12.67
N PHE A 84 6.51 -2.70 12.43
CA PHE A 84 6.93 -3.94 13.10
C PHE A 84 7.85 -4.80 12.20
N GLY A 85 8.46 -4.19 11.18
CA GLY A 85 9.42 -4.87 10.30
C GLY A 85 8.86 -5.23 8.92
N ASN A 86 8.07 -4.35 8.31
CA ASN A 86 7.55 -4.56 6.94
C ASN A 86 6.73 -5.84 6.75
N ILE A 87 6.08 -6.32 7.82
CA ILE A 87 5.37 -7.61 7.85
C ILE A 87 4.38 -7.73 6.68
N GLY A 88 3.52 -6.73 6.47
CA GLY A 88 2.49 -6.81 5.44
C GLY A 88 3.04 -6.97 4.02
N SER A 89 4.10 -6.25 3.65
CA SER A 89 4.72 -6.37 2.33
C SER A 89 5.59 -7.62 2.20
N TYR A 90 6.20 -8.08 3.30
CA TYR A 90 7.05 -9.27 3.30
C TYR A 90 6.21 -10.54 3.10
N GLU A 91 5.09 -10.66 3.83
CA GLU A 91 4.21 -11.84 3.79
C GLU A 91 3.32 -11.91 2.53
N TRP A 92 3.25 -10.84 1.73
CA TRP A 92 2.42 -10.82 0.51
C TRP A 92 3.09 -11.54 -0.67
N GLY A 93 4.41 -11.70 -0.65
CA GLY A 93 5.22 -12.28 -1.72
C GLY A 93 5.41 -13.79 -1.60
#